data_AF-A0A2S4KG66-F1
#
_entry.id   AF-A0A2S4KG66-F1
#
_cell.length_a   1.000
_cell.length_b   1.000
_cell.length_c   1.000
_cell.angle_alpha   90.00
_cell.angle_beta   90.00
_cell.angle_gamma   90.00
#
_symmetry.space_group_name_H-M   'P 1'
#
loop_
_entity.id
_entity.type
_entity.pdbx_description
1 polymer ?
#
loop_
_entity_poly.entity_id
_entity_poly.type
_entity_poly.pdbx_seq_one_letter_code
_entity_poly.pdbx_strand_id
1 'polypeptide(L)'
;MHSTMNLLADAEQVKDLSAWAESLGLTKRALYTAKYRGSLSPAIAGALAEELGKDPKDWIVVAALESERDSACKERMLKRVRKMTSL
;
A
#
# COMPACT_ATOMS: atom_id res chain seq x y z
N MET A 1 5.01 -9.23 -8.30
CA MET A 1 3.79 -9.11 -7.49
C MET A 1 3.76 -7.69 -6.98
N HIS A 2 2.74 -6.89 -7.33
CA HIS A 2 2.58 -5.56 -6.75
C HIS A 2 2.22 -5.72 -5.28
N SER A 3 3.08 -5.18 -4.41
CA SER A 3 2.87 -5.17 -2.97
C SER A 3 2.81 -3.75 -2.45
N THR A 4 2.22 -3.53 -1.28
CA THR A 4 2.24 -2.19 -0.65
C THR A 4 3.66 -1.71 -0.36
N MET A 5 4.63 -2.62 -0.22
CA MET A 5 6.04 -2.25 -0.10
C MET A 5 6.66 -1.77 -1.41
N ASN A 6 6.19 -2.26 -2.57
CA ASN A 6 6.59 -1.67 -3.85
C ASN A 6 6.02 -0.25 -3.99
N LEU A 7 4.76 -0.02 -3.57
CA LEU A 7 4.20 1.34 -3.54
C LEU A 7 5.02 2.27 -2.64
N LEU A 8 5.42 1.78 -1.46
CA LEU A 8 6.26 2.55 -0.55
C LEU A 8 7.64 2.83 -1.15
N ALA A 9 8.26 1.85 -1.80
CA ALA A 9 9.55 2.01 -2.46
C ALA A 9 9.49 3.02 -3.63
N ASP A 10 8.42 3.00 -4.41
CA ASP A 10 8.15 4.00 -5.45
C ASP A 10 8.03 5.41 -4.83
N ALA A 11 7.33 5.51 -3.71
CA ALA A 11 7.18 6.77 -3.00
C ALA A 11 8.51 7.32 -2.49
N GLU A 12 9.37 6.45 -1.96
CA GLU A 12 10.71 6.81 -1.47
C GLU A 12 11.63 7.35 -2.58
N GLN A 13 11.34 7.09 -3.86
CA GLN A 13 12.06 7.73 -4.98
C GLN A 13 11.69 9.20 -5.16
N VAL A 14 10.50 9.62 -4.70
CA VAL A 14 10.00 10.99 -4.86
C VAL A 14 10.43 11.88 -3.69
N LYS A 15 10.27 11.40 -2.46
CA LYS A 15 10.72 12.08 -1.22
C LYS A 15 10.86 11.07 -0.09
N ASP A 16 11.57 11.46 0.97
CA ASP A 16 11.79 10.60 2.12
C ASP A 16 10.51 10.31 2.92
N LEU A 17 10.56 9.29 3.78
CA LEU A 17 9.41 8.86 4.59
C LEU A 17 8.92 9.92 5.58
N SER A 18 9.78 10.82 6.05
CA SER A 18 9.36 11.89 6.97
C SER A 18 8.52 12.92 6.22
N ALA A 19 8.96 13.31 5.02
CA ALA A 19 8.22 14.22 4.16
C ALA A 19 6.89 13.63 3.70
N TRP A 20 6.83 12.33 3.39
CA TRP A 20 5.57 11.63 3.16
C TRP A 20 4.66 11.60 4.39
N ALA A 21 5.20 11.28 5.57
CA ALA A 21 4.40 11.26 6.79
C ALA A 21 3.76 12.63 7.05
N GLU A 22 4.50 13.72 6.83
CA GLU A 22 3.98 15.08 6.95
C GLU A 22 2.88 15.38 5.92
N SER A 23 3.09 15.08 4.64
CA SER A 23 2.09 15.31 3.59
C SER A 23 0.81 14.50 3.81
N LEU A 24 0.92 13.30 4.37
CA LEU A 24 -0.22 12.43 4.65
C LEU A 24 -0.87 12.70 6.02
N GLY A 25 -0.42 13.71 6.77
CA GLY A 25 -0.94 14.00 8.12
C GLY A 25 -0.69 12.90 9.14
N LEU A 26 0.35 12.09 8.94
CA LEU A 26 0.73 10.97 9.81
C LEU A 26 1.79 11.39 10.83
N THR A 27 1.90 10.61 11.91
CA THR A 27 3.07 10.73 12.78
C THR A 27 4.33 10.33 12.03
N LYS A 28 5.48 10.97 12.34
CA LYS A 28 6.78 10.66 11.72
C LYS A 28 7.14 9.17 11.75
N ARG A 29 6.68 8.44 12.77
CA ARG A 29 6.95 7.00 12.95
C ARG A 29 6.03 6.07 12.15
N ALA A 30 4.91 6.55 11.63
CA ALA A 30 3.89 5.68 11.02
C ALA A 30 4.46 4.91 9.83
N LEU A 31 5.11 5.60 8.88
CA LEU A 31 5.66 4.97 7.68
C LEU A 31 6.89 4.09 7.98
N TYR A 32 7.76 4.49 8.91
CA TYR A 32 8.85 3.61 9.37
C TYR A 32 8.32 2.33 10.02
N THR A 33 7.25 2.43 10.82
CA THR A 33 6.62 1.27 11.45
C THR A 33 6.01 0.35 10.40
N ALA A 34 5.33 0.91 9.40
CA ALA A 34 4.74 0.16 8.29
C ALA A 34 5.83 -0.55 7.46
N LYS A 35 6.93 0.16 7.13
CA LYS A 35 8.10 -0.40 6.44
C LYS A 35 8.75 -1.53 7.23
N TYR A 36 8.95 -1.34 8.53
CA TYR A 36 9.49 -2.38 9.41
C TYR A 36 8.58 -3.62 9.49
N ARG A 37 7.26 -3.43 9.49
CA ARG A 37 6.26 -4.51 9.45
C ARG A 37 6.08 -5.14 8.07
N GLY A 38 6.66 -4.55 7.03
CA GLY A 38 6.57 -5.05 5.65
C GLY A 38 5.19 -4.89 5.00
N SER A 39 4.33 -4.00 5.50
CA SER A 39 3.00 -3.75 4.91
C SER A 39 2.47 -2.35 5.26
N LEU A 40 1.74 -1.75 4.34
CA LEU A 40 0.94 -0.54 4.60
C LEU A 40 -0.47 -0.93 5.04
N SER A 41 -1.08 -0.11 5.89
CA SER A 41 -2.53 -0.23 6.12
C SER A 41 -3.31 0.22 4.88
N PRO A 42 -4.57 -0.23 4.69
CA PRO A 42 -5.37 0.19 3.54
C PRO A 42 -5.50 1.71 3.41
N ALA A 43 -5.68 2.43 4.52
CA ALA A 43 -5.77 3.88 4.51
C ALA A 43 -4.46 4.55 4.03
N ILE A 44 -3.30 4.09 4.53
CA ILE A 44 -2.01 4.64 4.11
C ILE A 44 -1.72 4.30 2.65
N ALA A 45 -2.01 3.08 2.21
CA ALA A 45 -1.82 2.67 0.83
C ALA A 45 -2.66 3.49 -0.15
N GLY A 46 -3.94 3.73 0.18
CA GLY A 46 -4.82 4.57 -0.64
C GLY A 46 -4.34 6.01 -0.74
N ALA A 47 -4.02 6.64 0.39
CA ALA A 47 -3.57 8.03 0.41
C ALA A 47 -2.21 8.21 -0.30
N LEU A 48 -1.28 7.27 -0.11
CA LEU A 48 0.01 7.30 -0.80
C LEU A 48 -0.16 7.08 -2.32
N ALA A 49 -1.08 6.20 -2.73
CA ALA A 49 -1.38 5.98 -4.14
C ALA A 49 -1.98 7.21 -4.81
N GLU A 50 -2.91 7.91 -4.14
CA GLU A 50 -3.50 9.17 -4.62
C GLU A 50 -2.43 10.22 -4.93
N GLU A 51 -1.53 10.45 -3.98
CA GLU A 51 -0.42 11.40 -4.13
C GLU A 51 0.57 11.00 -5.24
N LEU A 52 0.69 9.71 -5.53
CA LEU A 52 1.52 9.19 -6.62
C LEU A 52 0.79 9.13 -7.97
N GLY A 53 -0.46 9.62 -8.04
CA GLY A 53 -1.27 9.58 -9.27
C GLY A 53 -1.71 8.18 -9.69
N LYS A 54 -1.75 7.22 -8.75
CA LYS A 54 -2.25 5.84 -8.95
C LYS A 54 -3.69 5.74 -8.43
N ASP A 55 -4.44 4.70 -8.84
CA ASP A 55 -5.81 4.50 -8.34
C ASP A 55 -5.80 4.09 -6.85
N PRO A 56 -6.35 4.91 -5.94
CA PRO A 56 -6.37 4.60 -4.52
C PRO A 56 -7.17 3.33 -4.19
N LYS A 57 -8.23 3.03 -4.95
CA LYS A 57 -9.10 1.87 -4.69
C LYS A 57 -8.33 0.57 -4.88
N ASP A 58 -7.51 0.50 -5.91
CA ASP A 58 -6.68 -0.67 -6.21
C ASP A 58 -5.71 -0.94 -5.06
N TRP A 59 -5.04 0.10 -4.56
CA TRP A 59 -4.05 -0.03 -3.49
C TRP A 59 -4.66 -0.29 -2.12
N ILE A 60 -5.87 0.24 -1.83
CA ILE A 60 -6.66 -0.14 -0.65
C ILE A 60 -6.94 -1.64 -0.66
N VAL A 61 -7.38 -2.18 -1.81
CA VAL A 61 -7.71 -3.60 -1.95
C VAL A 61 -6.47 -4.49 -1.83
N VAL A 62 -5.35 -4.10 -2.44
CA VAL A 62 -4.07 -4.82 -2.30
C VAL A 62 -3.65 -4.88 -0.84
N ALA A 63 -3.64 -3.75 -0.14
CA ALA A 63 -3.28 -3.67 1.28
C ALA A 63 -4.19 -4.53 2.18
N ALA A 64 -5.51 -4.50 1.92
CA ALA A 64 -6.46 -5.31 2.66
C ALA A 64 -6.15 -6.81 2.50
N LEU A 65 -5.95 -7.28 1.27
CA LEU A 65 -5.62 -8.67 1.00
C LEU A 65 -4.26 -9.10 1.54
N GLU A 66 -3.26 -8.21 1.59
CA GLU A 66 -1.96 -8.51 2.19
C GLU A 66 -2.06 -8.77 3.70
N SER A 67 -2.95 -8.04 4.39
CA SER A 67 -3.16 -8.18 5.84
C SER A 67 -3.95 -9.44 6.23
N GLU A 68 -4.63 -10.06 5.27
CA GLU A 68 -5.42 -11.26 5.49
C GLU A 68 -4.55 -12.49 5.70
N ARG A 69 -5.01 -13.41 6.56
CA ARG A 69 -4.37 -14.71 6.73
C ARG A 69 -4.50 -15.55 5.46
N ASP A 70 -3.53 -16.43 5.24
CA ASP A 70 -3.55 -17.31 4.09
C ASP A 70 -4.76 -18.25 4.15
N SER A 71 -5.52 -18.25 3.06
CA SER A 71 -6.75 -19.01 2.90
C SER A 71 -7.10 -19.16 1.43
N ALA A 72 -7.91 -20.16 1.10
CA ALA A 72 -8.45 -20.32 -0.25
C ALA A 72 -9.27 -19.10 -0.70
N CYS A 73 -9.91 -18.39 0.24
CA CYS A 73 -10.61 -17.13 -0.04
C CYS A 73 -9.64 -16.03 -0.46
N LYS A 74 -8.54 -15.83 0.28
CA LYS A 74 -7.49 -14.85 -0.06
C LYS A 74 -6.89 -15.14 -1.44
N GLU A 75 -6.53 -16.39 -1.73
CA GLU A 75 -6.00 -16.76 -3.05
C GLU A 75 -6.99 -16.47 -4.19
N ARG A 76 -8.27 -16.80 -4.00
CA ARG A 76 -9.32 -16.53 -4.99
C ARG A 76 -9.49 -15.03 -5.23
N MET A 77 -9.46 -14.22 -4.17
CA MET A 77 -9.57 -12.76 -4.28
C MET A 77 -8.32 -12.15 -4.93
N LEU A 78 -7.11 -12.58 -4.56
CA LEU A 78 -5.87 -12.13 -5.20
C LEU A 78 -5.88 -12.38 -6.71
N LYS A 79 -6.36 -13.55 -7.15
CA LYS A 79 -6.53 -13.85 -8.59
C LYS A 79 -7.53 -12.91 -9.27
N ARG A 80 -8.58 -12.47 -8.57
CA ARG A 80 -9.58 -11.55 -9.12
C ARG A 80 -9.06 -10.12 -9.18
N VAL A 81 -8.38 -9.66 -8.14
CA VAL A 81 -7.77 -8.32 -8.08
C VAL A 81 -6.76 -8.14 -9.18
N ARG A 82 -5.84 -9.11 -9.39
CA ARG A 82 -4.89 -9.11 -10.51
C ARG A 82 -5.51 -8.99 -11.91
N LYS A 83 -6.81 -9.30 -12.07
CA LYS A 83 -7.52 -9.12 -13.35
C LYS A 83 -8.21 -7.76 -13.46
N MET A 84 -8.55 -7.15 -12.33
CA MET A 84 -9.27 -5.87 -12.26
C MET A 84 -8.32 -4.69 -12.28
N THR A 85 -7.22 -4.82 -11.55
CA THR A 85 -6.16 -3.83 -11.50
C THR A 85 -5.20 -4.14 -12.64
N SER A 86 -4.93 -3.19 -13.54
CA SER A 86 -3.87 -3.30 -14.55
C SER A 86 -2.44 -3.31 -13.95
N LEU A 87 -2.34 -3.68 -12.67
CA LEU A 87 -1.15 -3.89 -11.86
C LEU A 87 -0.60 -5.30 -12.11
#